data_AF-A0AAW4JR58-F1
#
_entry.id   AF-A0AAW4JR58-F1
#
_cell.length_a   1.000
_cell.length_b   1.000
_cell.length_c   1.000
_cell.angle_alpha   90.00
_cell.angle_beta   90.00
_cell.angle_gamma   90.00
#
_symmetry.space_group_name_H-M   'P 1'
#
loop_
_entity.id
_entity.type
_entity.pdbx_description
1 polymer ?
#
loop_
_entity_poly.entity_id
_entity_poly.type
_entity_poly.pdbx_seq_one_letter_code
_entity_poly.pdbx_strand_id
1 'polypeptide(L)'
;GKDGKDDHGKTREVACDDDALVDALELANRDHGGTLKLAENCTYELGVKDRKFGSALPEIKQDVTIKGNNSTIKRDAEDTFRIFRV
;
A
#
# COMPACT_ATOMS: atom_id res chain seq x y z
N GLY A 1 17.55 21.74 1.84
CA GLY A 1 17.00 20.66 1.01
C GLY A 1 15.57 21.00 0.72
N LYS A 2 15.15 20.89 -0.55
CA LYS A 2 13.79 21.20 -0.99
C LYS A 2 13.01 19.89 -1.04
N ASP A 3 12.12 19.68 -0.07
CA ASP A 3 11.11 18.65 -0.15
C ASP A 3 9.76 19.36 -0.25
N GLY A 4 9.29 19.44 -1.50
CA GLY A 4 8.02 20.08 -1.86
C GLY A 4 6.90 19.44 -1.06
N LYS A 5 6.20 20.29 -0.31
CA LYS A 5 4.90 19.94 0.26
C LYS A 5 3.95 19.70 -0.91
N ASP A 6 3.70 18.43 -1.20
CA ASP A 6 2.53 18.02 -1.96
C ASP A 6 1.31 18.25 -1.07
N ASP A 7 0.51 19.28 -1.37
CA ASP A 7 -0.75 19.66 -0.71
C ASP A 7 -1.90 18.62 -0.88
N HIS A 8 -1.58 17.34 -1.05
CA HIS A 8 -2.54 16.22 -1.15
C HIS A 8 -2.29 15.19 -0.04
N GLY A 9 -2.78 15.51 1.17
CA GLY A 9 -2.78 14.58 2.30
C GLY A 9 -1.40 14.26 2.88
N LYS A 10 -1.39 13.59 4.04
CA LYS A 10 -0.14 13.13 4.67
C LYS A 10 0.55 12.17 3.70
N THR A 11 1.71 12.54 3.17
CA THR A 11 2.57 11.61 2.43
C THR A 11 3.34 10.75 3.42
N ARG A 12 3.32 9.44 3.22
CA ARG A 12 3.94 8.45 4.09
C ARG A 12 4.92 7.60 3.26
N GLU A 13 6.17 7.61 3.67
CA GLU A 13 7.19 6.75 3.06
C GLU A 13 7.02 5.33 3.59
N VAL A 14 7.06 4.37 2.67
CA VAL A 14 6.92 2.94 2.95
C VAL A 14 8.29 2.32 2.72
N ALA A 15 8.86 1.72 3.77
CA ALA A 15 10.10 0.97 3.68
C ALA A 15 9.93 -0.26 2.77
N CYS A 16 11.02 -0.81 2.24
CA CYS A 16 10.98 -2.03 1.43
C CYS A 16 10.70 -3.27 2.32
N ASP A 17 9.47 -3.37 2.78
CA ASP A 17 8.98 -4.38 3.72
C ASP A 17 7.46 -4.56 3.53
N ASP A 18 7.03 -5.82 3.54
CA ASP A 18 5.65 -6.20 3.24
C ASP A 18 4.67 -5.72 4.32
N ASP A 19 5.05 -5.87 5.59
CA ASP A 19 4.24 -5.42 6.72
C ASP A 19 4.19 -3.91 6.77
N ALA A 20 5.27 -3.21 6.41
CA ALA A 20 5.27 -1.75 6.30
C ALA A 20 4.27 -1.24 5.26
N LEU A 21 4.09 -1.93 4.12
CA LEU A 21 3.07 -1.58 3.13
C LEU A 21 1.66 -1.78 3.67
N VAL A 22 1.41 -2.90 4.37
CA VAL A 22 0.10 -3.17 4.97
C VAL A 22 -0.24 -2.13 6.02
N ASP A 23 0.67 -1.90 6.97
CA ASP A 23 0.48 -0.95 8.07
C ASP A 23 0.25 0.46 7.54
N ALA A 24 1.03 0.89 6.55
CA ALA A 24 0.88 2.22 5.98
C ALA A 24 -0.51 2.39 5.32
N LEU A 25 -1.03 1.34 4.68
CA LEU A 25 -2.38 1.38 4.11
C LEU A 25 -3.49 1.36 5.17
N GLU A 26 -3.34 0.59 6.25
CA GLU A 26 -4.28 0.65 7.38
C GLU A 26 -4.31 2.03 8.02
N LEU A 27 -3.14 2.64 8.19
CA LEU A 27 -3.02 4.01 8.69
C LEU A 27 -3.71 5.00 7.76
N ALA A 28 -3.50 4.91 6.45
CA ALA A 28 -4.16 5.79 5.48
C ALA A 28 -5.69 5.62 5.53
N ASN A 29 -6.19 4.39 5.63
CA ASN A 29 -7.62 4.11 5.79
C ASN A 29 -8.20 4.68 7.10
N ARG A 30 -7.39 4.79 8.17
CA ARG A 30 -7.82 5.37 9.46
C ARG A 30 -7.71 6.89 9.50
N ASP A 31 -6.71 7.47 8.84
CA ASP A 31 -6.33 8.88 8.93
C ASP A 31 -7.00 9.77 7.85
N HIS A 32 -8.15 9.35 7.30
CA HIS A 32 -8.89 10.04 6.22
C HIS A 32 -8.20 10.05 4.85
N GLY A 33 -7.44 9.00 4.53
CA GLY A 33 -6.73 8.85 3.26
C GLY A 33 -5.29 9.36 3.32
N GLY A 34 -4.66 9.50 2.14
CA GLY A 34 -3.31 10.02 2.02
C GLY A 34 -2.49 9.40 0.90
N THR A 35 -1.21 9.72 0.86
CA THR A 35 -0.29 9.24 -0.18
C THR A 35 0.74 8.28 0.42
N LEU A 36 0.83 7.08 -0.12
CA LEU A 36 1.85 6.07 0.19
C LEU A 36 2.95 6.15 -0.87
N LYS A 37 4.18 6.39 -0.46
CA LYS A 37 5.35 6.44 -1.35
C LYS A 37 6.21 5.20 -1.11
N LEU A 38 6.21 4.26 -2.06
CA LEU A 38 6.94 3.00 -1.94
C LEU A 38 8.45 3.21 -2.06
N ALA A 39 9.25 2.41 -1.36
CA ALA A 39 10.70 2.38 -1.55
C ALA A 39 11.06 2.06 -3.01
N GLU A 40 12.02 2.78 -3.60
CA GLU A 40 12.36 2.62 -5.02
C GLU A 40 12.87 1.21 -5.36
N ASN A 41 12.41 0.64 -6.48
CA ASN A 41 12.82 -0.67 -7.01
C ASN A 41 12.63 -1.85 -6.03
N CYS A 42 11.71 -1.73 -5.08
CA CYS A 42 11.42 -2.79 -4.13
C CYS A 42 10.44 -3.83 -4.70
N THR A 43 10.50 -5.07 -4.21
CA THR A 43 9.44 -6.05 -4.41
C THR A 43 8.76 -6.32 -3.08
N TYR A 44 7.46 -6.06 -3.00
CA TYR A 44 6.60 -6.38 -1.86
C TYR A 44 5.88 -7.69 -2.14
N GLU A 45 6.19 -8.75 -1.40
CA GLU A 45 5.64 -10.10 -1.59
C GLU A 45 4.53 -10.38 -0.57
N LEU A 46 3.29 -10.13 -0.99
CA LEU A 46 2.14 -10.20 -0.11
C LEU A 46 1.50 -11.59 -0.10
N GLY A 47 1.24 -12.11 1.11
CA GLY A 47 0.41 -13.29 1.32
C GLY A 47 -1.09 -12.97 1.40
N VAL A 48 -1.91 -13.97 1.75
CA VAL A 48 -3.33 -13.75 2.08
C VAL A 48 -3.40 -13.09 3.47
N LYS A 49 -3.54 -11.76 3.51
CA LYS A 49 -3.72 -11.01 4.75
C LYS A 49 -5.19 -10.98 5.18
N ASP A 50 -6.10 -10.66 4.25
CA ASP A 50 -7.54 -10.72 4.52
C ASP A 50 -8.09 -12.12 4.19
N ARG A 51 -8.17 -12.98 5.20
CA ARG A 51 -8.71 -14.34 5.04
C ARG A 51 -10.21 -14.36 4.73
N LYS A 52 -10.94 -13.30 5.04
CA LYS A 52 -12.40 -13.22 4.84
C LYS A 52 -12.74 -12.88 3.40
N PHE A 53 -11.92 -12.06 2.76
CA PHE A 53 -12.15 -11.58 1.40
C PHE A 53 -11.12 -12.04 0.38
N GLY A 54 -10.07 -12.73 0.84
CA GLY A 54 -9.01 -13.29 0.03
C GLY A 54 -8.15 -12.23 -0.64
N SER A 55 -8.02 -11.02 -0.09
CA SER A 55 -7.14 -9.97 -0.62
C SER A 55 -5.79 -9.93 0.10
N ALA A 56 -4.76 -9.49 -0.64
CA ALA A 56 -3.42 -9.32 -0.09
C ALA A 56 -3.28 -8.08 0.80
N LEU A 57 -4.04 -7.02 0.49
CA LEU A 57 -4.07 -5.79 1.27
C LEU A 57 -5.47 -5.56 1.86
N PRO A 58 -5.56 -4.78 2.96
CA PRO A 58 -6.84 -4.33 3.50
C PRO A 58 -7.64 -3.55 2.45
N GLU A 59 -8.97 -3.62 2.57
CA GLU A 59 -9.89 -2.86 1.72
C GLU A 59 -9.61 -1.35 1.81
N ILE A 60 -9.55 -0.68 0.66
CA ILE A 60 -9.40 0.77 0.55
C ILE A 60 -10.73 1.41 0.93
N LYS A 61 -10.75 2.16 2.03
CA LYS A 61 -11.96 2.79 2.58
C LYS A 61 -11.96 4.30 2.45
N GLN A 62 -10.83 4.88 2.09
CA GLN A 62 -10.59 6.32 1.96
C GLN A 62 -9.83 6.59 0.67
N ASP A 63 -9.71 7.86 0.28
CA ASP A 63 -8.90 8.23 -0.88
C ASP A 63 -7.41 8.01 -0.59
N VAL A 64 -6.86 6.95 -1.16
CA VAL A 64 -5.45 6.56 -1.02
C VAL A 64 -4.74 6.64 -2.36
N THR A 65 -3.64 7.37 -2.41
CA THR A 65 -2.74 7.42 -3.57
C THR A 65 -1.50 6.56 -3.29
N ILE A 66 -1.11 5.68 -4.23
CA ILE A 66 0.12 4.88 -4.11
C ILE A 66 1.10 5.32 -5.20
N LYS A 67 2.22 5.93 -4.79
CA LYS A 67 3.36 6.25 -5.66
C LYS A 67 4.29 5.03 -5.71
N GLY A 68 4.23 4.31 -6.83
CA GLY A 68 4.88 3.00 -6.98
C GLY A 68 6.41 3.02 -7.05
N ASN A 69 7.04 4.10 -7.49
CA ASN A 69 8.51 4.25 -7.50
C ASN A 69 9.27 3.06 -8.11
N ASN A 70 8.77 2.57 -9.25
CA ASN A 70 9.31 1.39 -9.95
C ASN A 70 9.34 0.10 -9.10
N SER A 71 8.51 0.02 -8.06
CA SER A 71 8.36 -1.17 -7.23
C SER A 71 7.42 -2.19 -7.88
N THR A 72 7.55 -3.43 -7.43
CA THR A 72 6.63 -4.53 -7.74
C THR A 72 5.83 -4.89 -6.50
N ILE A 73 4.51 -5.03 -6.62
CA ILE A 73 3.69 -5.68 -5.60
C ILE A 73 3.32 -7.05 -6.14
N LYS A 74 3.86 -8.10 -5.52
CA LYS A 74 3.68 -9.49 -5.90
C LYS A 74 2.75 -10.18 -4.91
N ARG A 75 1.98 -11.14 -5.42
CA ARG A 75 1.20 -12.07 -4.61
C ARG A 75 1.24 -13.42 -5.29
N ASP A 76 1.71 -14.43 -4.57
CA ASP A 76 1.57 -15.82 -4.98
C ASP A 76 0.18 -16.31 -4.51
N ALA A 77 -0.72 -16.60 -5.44
CA ALA A 77 -2.09 -17.05 -5.14
C ALA A 77 -2.49 -18.19 -6.08
N GLU A 78 -3.00 -19.29 -5.53
CA GLU A 78 -3.39 -20.49 -6.29
C GLU A 78 -4.78 -20.37 -6.92
N ASP A 79 -5.74 -19.71 -6.26
CA ASP A 79 -7.15 -19.69 -6.71
C ASP A 79 -7.61 -18.34 -7.29
N THR A 80 -7.24 -17.20 -6.68
CA THR A 80 -7.70 -15.87 -7.12
C THR A 80 -6.69 -14.78 -6.79
N PHE A 81 -6.24 -14.05 -7.80
CA PHE A 81 -5.30 -12.94 -7.66
C PHE A 81 -6.07 -11.62 -7.40
N ARG A 82 -6.00 -11.11 -6.17
CA ARG A 82 -6.56 -9.79 -5.81
C ARG A 82 -5.67 -9.02 -4.84
N ILE A 83 -5.09 -7.91 -5.29
CA ILE A 83 -4.27 -7.06 -4.42
C ILE A 83 -5.16 -6.14 -3.58
N PHE A 84 -6.07 -5.40 -4.22
CA PHE A 84 -6.94 -4.41 -3.57
C PHE A 84 -8.43 -4.75 -3.70
N ARG A 85 -9.21 -4.27 -2.73
CA ARG A 85 -10.64 -3.98 -2.86
C ARG A 85 -10.88 -2.50 -2.61
N VAL A 86 -11.88 -1.95 -3.28
CA VAL A 86 -12.38 -0.58 -3.15
C VAL A 86 -13.88 -0.62 -2.91
#